data_AF-A0A7X7MJL8-F1
#
_entry.id   AF-A0A7X7MJL8-F1
#
_cell.length_a   1.000
_cell.length_b   1.000
_cell.length_c   1.000
_cell.angle_alpha   90.00
_cell.angle_beta   90.00
_cell.angle_gamma   90.00
#
_symmetry.space_group_name_H-M   'P 1'
#
loop_
_entity.id
_entity.type
_entity.pdbx_description
1 polymer ?
#
loop_
_entity_poly.entity_id
_entity_poly.type
_entity_poly.pdbx_seq_one_letter_code
_entity_poly.pdbx_strand_id
1 'polypeptide(L)'
;MLNIIIYLFPILVNYISGGMFFNTAYRFSQAQAPELAITGTMAIWAISYSLASLLVGRIVTEKNAARLIVFAGVIICLSSLGFVIFPHLYLQYLWAGLTGVGMAIYCTPFQIFMKTLGGNAASGVVYATAMYSA
;
A
#
# COMPACT_ATOMS: atom_id res chain seq x y z
N MET A 1 21.48 5.37 11.38
CA MET A 1 21.23 5.65 9.93
C MET A 1 20.33 4.61 9.25
N LEU A 2 20.66 3.31 9.27
CA LEU A 2 19.82 2.28 8.64
C LEU A 2 18.36 2.28 9.14
N ASN A 3 18.15 2.49 10.44
CA ASN A 3 16.82 2.57 11.06
C ASN A 3 15.97 3.73 10.52
N ILE A 4 16.57 4.85 10.11
CA ILE A 4 15.86 6.01 9.56
C ILE A 4 15.46 5.74 8.09
N ILE A 5 16.33 5.08 7.32
CA ILE A 5 16.08 4.76 5.90
C ILE A 5 14.91 3.80 5.75
N ILE A 6 14.68 2.89 6.71
CA ILE A 6 13.56 1.95 6.66
C ILE A 6 12.20 2.68 6.76
N TYR A 7 12.13 3.82 7.43
CA TYR A 7 10.92 4.65 7.44
C TYR A 7 10.68 5.41 6.14
N LEU A 8 11.64 5.43 5.20
CA LEU A 8 11.42 5.96 3.86
C LEU A 8 10.42 5.11 3.07
N PHE A 9 10.40 3.79 3.26
CA PHE A 9 9.47 2.89 2.56
C PHE A 9 7.99 3.26 2.78
N PRO A 10 7.49 3.39 4.03
CA PRO A 10 6.09 3.76 4.25
C PRO A 10 5.80 5.19 3.77
N ILE A 11 6.76 6.12 3.84
CA ILE A 11 6.59 7.47 3.28
C ILE A 11 6.36 7.39 1.77
N LEU A 12 7.19 6.65 1.04
CA LEU A 12 7.05 6.49 -0.42
C LEU A 12 5.75 5.81 -0.81
N VAL A 13 5.37 4.73 -0.11
CA VAL A 13 4.11 4.02 -0.37
C VAL A 13 2.91 4.94 -0.14
N ASN A 14 2.92 5.74 0.93
CA ASN A 14 1.86 6.73 1.18
C ASN A 14 1.84 7.84 0.13
N TYR A 15 3.01 8.32 -0.33
CA TYR A 15 3.09 9.33 -1.39
C TYR A 15 2.48 8.80 -2.70
N ILE A 16 2.83 7.58 -3.11
CA ILE A 16 2.26 6.93 -4.29
C ILE A 16 0.73 6.81 -4.17
N SER A 17 0.26 6.44 -2.98
CA SER A 17 -1.17 6.26 -2.72
C SER A 17 -1.94 7.57 -2.74
N GLY A 18 -1.38 8.63 -2.16
CA GLY A 18 -1.91 9.99 -2.30
C GLY A 18 -2.01 10.38 -3.77
N GLY A 19 -0.93 10.20 -4.54
CA GLY A 19 -0.91 10.46 -5.98
C GLY A 19 -2.01 9.70 -6.74
N MET A 20 -2.21 8.42 -6.42
CA MET A 20 -3.29 7.60 -6.97
C MET A 20 -4.67 8.20 -6.69
N PHE A 21 -4.99 8.48 -5.42
CA PHE A 21 -6.31 8.99 -5.04
C PHE A 21 -6.62 10.34 -5.72
N PHE A 22 -5.65 11.25 -5.71
CA PHE A 22 -5.81 12.56 -6.33
C PHE A 22 -5.92 12.48 -7.86
N ASN A 23 -5.06 11.71 -8.53
CA ASN A 23 -5.10 11.56 -9.98
C ASN A 23 -6.42 10.91 -10.44
N THR A 24 -6.90 9.90 -9.70
CA THR A 24 -8.17 9.25 -9.99
C THR A 24 -9.33 10.23 -9.85
N ALA A 25 -9.41 10.94 -8.72
CA ALA A 25 -10.46 11.95 -8.51
C ALA A 25 -10.46 13.04 -9.58
N TYR A 26 -9.27 13.54 -9.94
CA TYR A 26 -9.09 14.54 -10.99
C TYR A 26 -9.62 14.05 -12.35
N ARG A 27 -9.27 12.84 -12.76
CA ARG A 27 -9.69 12.27 -14.05
C ARG A 27 -11.19 12.05 -14.15
N PHE A 28 -11.80 11.51 -13.10
CA PHE A 28 -13.25 11.34 -13.06
C PHE A 28 -13.98 12.68 -13.03
N SER A 29 -13.43 13.68 -12.32
CA SER A 29 -13.96 15.05 -12.32
C SER A 29 -13.89 15.70 -13.71
N GLN A 30 -12.77 15.57 -14.42
CA GLN A 30 -12.64 16.05 -15.80
C GLN A 30 -13.65 15.39 -16.75
N ALA A 31 -13.92 14.10 -16.54
CA ALA A 31 -14.92 13.36 -17.31
C ALA A 31 -16.37 13.67 -16.89
N GLN A 32 -16.59 14.61 -15.97
CA GLN A 32 -17.90 14.93 -15.39
C GLN A 32 -18.64 13.69 -14.87
N ALA A 33 -17.89 12.71 -14.36
CA ALA A 33 -18.47 11.48 -13.83
C ALA A 33 -19.23 11.76 -12.52
N PRO A 34 -20.25 10.97 -12.21
CA PRO A 34 -21.00 11.12 -10.97
C PRO A 34 -20.12 10.89 -9.73
N GLU A 35 -20.46 11.56 -8.63
CA GLU A 35 -19.73 11.49 -7.35
C GLU A 35 -19.55 10.05 -6.85
N LEU A 36 -20.55 9.19 -7.10
CA LEU A 36 -20.50 7.78 -6.76
C LEU A 36 -19.38 7.03 -7.52
N ALA A 37 -19.11 7.41 -8.76
CA ALA A 37 -18.03 6.81 -9.54
C ALA A 37 -16.66 7.19 -8.95
N ILE A 38 -16.48 8.46 -8.56
CA ILE A 38 -15.25 8.95 -7.91
C ILE A 38 -15.01 8.20 -6.61
N THR A 39 -16.00 8.23 -5.69
CA THR A 39 -15.89 7.60 -4.37
C THR A 39 -15.81 6.07 -4.45
N GLY A 40 -16.41 5.46 -5.47
CA GLY A 40 -16.32 4.03 -5.73
C GLY A 40 -14.90 3.52 -5.96
N THR A 41 -14.00 4.35 -6.48
CA THR A 41 -12.58 3.97 -6.66
C THR A 41 -11.88 3.79 -5.30
N MET A 42 -12.17 4.66 -4.33
CA MET A 42 -11.70 4.52 -2.96
C MET A 42 -12.30 3.29 -2.28
N ALA A 43 -13.59 3.01 -2.51
CA ALA A 43 -14.23 1.81 -1.97
C ALA A 43 -13.58 0.53 -2.50
N ILE A 44 -13.30 0.45 -3.80
CA ILE A 44 -12.61 -0.71 -4.40
C ILE A 44 -11.21 -0.89 -3.84
N TRP A 45 -10.46 0.20 -3.68
CA TRP A 45 -9.16 0.15 -3.01
C TRP A 45 -9.29 -0.38 -1.57
N ALA A 46 -10.23 0.14 -0.78
CA ALA A 46 -10.41 -0.26 0.62
C ALA A 46 -10.83 -1.72 0.77
N ILE A 47 -11.76 -2.19 -0.08
CA ILE A 47 -12.24 -3.58 -0.08
C ILE A 47 -11.09 -4.52 -0.48
N SER A 48 -10.39 -4.22 -1.57
CA SER A 48 -9.27 -5.04 -2.04
C SER A 48 -8.15 -5.11 -1.02
N TYR A 49 -7.77 -3.97 -0.42
CA TYR A 49 -6.80 -3.90 0.68
C TYR A 49 -7.23 -4.75 1.88
N SER A 50 -8.49 -4.63 2.31
CA SER A 50 -8.99 -5.34 3.50
C SER A 50 -9.01 -6.85 3.29
N LEU A 51 -9.53 -7.31 2.14
CA LEU A 51 -9.57 -8.73 1.79
C LEU A 51 -8.17 -9.32 1.61
N ALA A 52 -7.29 -8.61 0.91
CA ALA A 52 -5.91 -9.04 0.73
C ALA A 52 -5.16 -9.07 2.07
N SER A 53 -5.39 -8.10 2.97
CA SER A 53 -4.73 -8.07 4.29
C SER A 53 -5.10 -9.29 5.15
N LEU A 54 -6.35 -9.77 5.07
CA LEU A 54 -6.78 -11.00 5.75
C LEU A 54 -6.03 -12.24 5.24
N LEU A 55 -5.80 -12.32 3.93
CA LEU A 55 -5.07 -13.43 3.32
C LEU A 55 -3.57 -13.34 3.61
N VAL A 56 -2.98 -12.15 3.43
CA VAL A 56 -1.57 -11.89 3.69
C VAL A 56 -1.23 -12.15 5.16
N GLY A 57 -2.11 -11.74 6.08
CA GLY A 57 -1.95 -11.98 7.52
C GLY A 57 -1.84 -13.46 7.90
N ARG A 58 -2.37 -14.39 7.09
CA ARG A 58 -2.27 -15.84 7.32
C ARG A 58 -0.99 -16.47 6.77
N ILE A 59 -0.38 -15.86 5.75
CA ILE A 59 0.80 -16.41 5.06
C ILE A 59 2.11 -15.73 5.48
N VAL A 60 2.02 -14.54 6.07
CA VAL A 60 3.18 -13.75 6.44
C VAL A 60 3.88 -14.36 7.65
N THR A 61 5.21 -14.41 7.58
CA THR A 61 6.10 -14.88 8.64
C THR A 61 7.33 -13.98 8.66
N GLU A 62 8.09 -14.00 9.76
CA GLU A 62 9.34 -13.23 9.88
C GLU A 62 10.34 -13.59 8.76
N LYS A 63 10.36 -14.86 8.33
CA LYS A 63 11.27 -15.36 7.29
C LYS A 63 10.92 -14.86 5.87
N ASN A 64 9.64 -14.59 5.60
CA ASN A 64 9.18 -14.19 4.27
C ASN A 64 8.80 -12.71 4.16
N ALA A 65 8.73 -11.97 5.28
CA ALA A 65 8.25 -10.59 5.31
C ALA A 65 9.02 -9.68 4.35
N ALA A 66 10.36 -9.75 4.35
CA ALA A 66 11.19 -8.95 3.45
C ALA A 66 10.92 -9.25 1.97
N ARG A 67 10.70 -10.52 1.61
CA ARG A 67 10.39 -10.92 0.22
C ARG A 67 9.02 -10.41 -0.21
N LEU A 68 8.02 -10.47 0.68
CA LEU A 68 6.69 -9.94 0.42
C LEU A 68 6.71 -8.41 0.23
N ILE A 69 7.48 -7.68 1.03
CA ILE A 69 7.65 -6.22 0.89
C ILE A 69 8.22 -5.87 -0.49
N VAL A 70 9.26 -6.58 -0.95
CA VAL A 70 9.85 -6.36 -2.28
C VAL A 70 8.85 -6.67 -3.39
N PHE A 71 8.14 -7.80 -3.27
CA PHE A 71 7.11 -8.19 -4.24
C PHE A 71 5.95 -7.18 -4.31
N ALA A 72 5.53 -6.65 -3.16
CA ALA A 72 4.55 -5.57 -3.09
C ALA A 72 5.03 -4.31 -3.81
N GLY A 73 6.31 -3.94 -3.65
CA GLY A 73 6.92 -2.83 -4.38
C GLY A 73 6.80 -2.98 -5.90
N VAL A 74 6.98 -4.19 -6.43
CA VAL A 74 6.78 -4.48 -7.86
C VAL A 74 5.32 -4.29 -8.27
N ILE A 75 4.37 -4.81 -7.49
CA ILE A 75 2.93 -4.66 -7.77
C ILE A 75 2.52 -3.17 -7.77
N ILE A 76 2.96 -2.42 -6.77
CA ILE A 76 2.65 -0.98 -6.63
C ILE A 76 3.27 -0.19 -7.79
N CYS A 77 4.51 -0.50 -8.17
CA CYS A 77 5.19 0.13 -9.30
C CYS A 77 4.44 -0.12 -10.62
N LEU A 78 4.08 -1.38 -10.91
CA LEU A 78 3.32 -1.75 -12.10
C LEU A 78 1.94 -1.09 -12.12
N SER A 79 1.25 -1.05 -10.98
CA SER A 79 -0.06 -0.39 -10.86
C SER A 79 0.05 1.11 -11.10
N SER A 80 1.12 1.73 -10.57
CA SER A 80 1.40 3.16 -10.75
C SER A 80 1.75 3.50 -12.21
N LEU A 81 2.53 2.66 -12.89
CA LEU A 81 2.77 2.75 -14.33
C LEU A 81 1.45 2.62 -15.11
N GLY A 82 0.59 1.69 -14.70
CA GLY A 82 -0.75 1.53 -15.27
C GLY A 82 -1.60 2.79 -15.17
N PHE A 83 -1.60 3.46 -14.01
CA PHE A 83 -2.27 4.74 -13.82
C PHE A 83 -1.75 5.84 -14.78
N VAL A 84 -0.45 5.88 -15.05
CA VAL A 84 0.15 6.88 -15.94
C VAL A 84 -0.15 6.58 -17.41
N ILE A 85 0.07 5.35 -17.85
CA ILE A 85 0.01 4.96 -19.27
C ILE A 85 -1.43 4.83 -19.77
N PHE A 86 -2.35 4.35 -18.93
CA PHE A 86 -3.72 4.06 -19.35
C PHE A 86 -4.72 5.02 -18.69
N PRO A 87 -5.08 6.13 -19.37
CA PRO A 87 -5.97 7.15 -18.81
C PRO A 87 -7.45 6.78 -18.77
N HIS A 88 -7.82 5.61 -19.30
CA HIS A 88 -9.20 5.17 -19.36
C HIS A 88 -9.84 5.06 -17.97
N LEU A 89 -11.06 5.61 -17.80
CA LEU A 89 -11.76 5.69 -16.52
C LEU A 89 -11.99 4.32 -15.86
N TYR A 90 -12.49 3.33 -16.62
CA TYR A 90 -12.68 1.98 -16.08
C TYR A 90 -11.40 1.31 -15.59
N LEU A 91 -10.26 1.59 -16.22
CA LEU A 91 -8.98 1.02 -15.79
C LEU A 91 -8.51 1.61 -14.45
N GLN A 92 -8.96 2.81 -14.08
CA GLN A 92 -8.66 3.38 -12.76
C GLN A 92 -9.17 2.49 -11.62
N TYR A 93 -10.31 1.82 -11.77
CA TYR A 93 -10.82 0.87 -10.79
C TYR A 93 -9.93 -0.37 -10.66
N LEU A 94 -9.46 -0.90 -11.79
CA LEU A 94 -8.53 -2.02 -11.80
C LEU A 94 -7.23 -1.66 -11.10
N TRP A 95 -6.63 -0.51 -11.45
CA TRP A 95 -5.38 -0.05 -10.86
C TRP A 95 -5.54 0.29 -9.38
N ALA A 96 -6.69 0.86 -8.96
CA ALA A 96 -6.99 1.11 -7.56
C ALA A 96 -7.08 -0.20 -6.75
N GLY A 97 -7.76 -1.21 -7.31
CA GLY A 97 -7.84 -2.54 -6.69
C GLY A 97 -6.47 -3.23 -6.57
N LEU A 98 -5.68 -3.23 -7.64
CA LEU A 98 -4.33 -3.80 -7.64
C LEU A 98 -3.39 -3.08 -6.67
N THR A 99 -3.51 -1.75 -6.57
CA THR A 99 -2.76 -0.97 -5.59
C THR A 99 -3.20 -1.32 -4.17
N GLY A 100 -4.50 -1.51 -3.91
CA GLY A 100 -4.99 -1.99 -2.61
C GLY A 100 -4.41 -3.35 -2.22
N VAL A 101 -4.36 -4.30 -3.17
CA VAL A 101 -3.71 -5.61 -2.96
C VAL A 101 -2.21 -5.45 -2.70
N GLY A 102 -1.50 -4.66 -3.53
CA GLY A 102 -0.08 -4.39 -3.35
C GLY A 102 0.22 -3.77 -1.98
N MET A 103 -0.59 -2.82 -1.55
CA MET A 103 -0.47 -2.20 -0.23
C MET A 103 -0.74 -3.17 0.90
N ALA A 104 -1.66 -4.14 0.77
CA ALA A 104 -1.85 -5.18 1.77
C ALA A 104 -0.62 -6.09 1.91
N ILE A 105 -0.03 -6.49 0.76
CA ILE A 105 1.20 -7.29 0.71
C ILE A 105 2.41 -6.50 1.25
N TYR A 106 2.35 -5.17 1.24
CA TYR A 106 3.36 -4.32 1.86
C TYR A 106 3.13 -4.10 3.36
N CYS A 107 1.97 -3.54 3.74
CA CYS A 107 1.67 -3.04 5.08
C CYS A 107 1.68 -4.16 6.13
N THR A 108 1.03 -5.29 5.84
CA THR A 108 0.94 -6.39 6.81
C THR A 108 2.32 -6.99 7.11
N PRO A 109 3.16 -7.31 6.12
CA PRO A 109 4.52 -7.81 6.38
C PRO A 109 5.48 -6.76 6.90
N PHE A 110 5.33 -5.48 6.51
CA PHE A 110 6.13 -4.39 7.06
C PHE A 110 5.97 -4.28 8.59
N GLN A 111 4.77 -4.49 9.12
CA GLN A 111 4.56 -4.48 10.56
C GLN A 111 5.35 -5.59 11.27
N ILE A 112 5.38 -6.80 10.73
CA ILE A 112 6.12 -7.93 11.30
C ILE A 112 7.63 -7.73 11.16
N PHE A 113 8.07 -7.21 10.01
CA PHE A 113 9.47 -6.86 9.76
C PHE A 113 9.99 -5.78 10.74
N MET A 114 9.17 -4.77 11.05
CA MET A 114 9.55 -3.75 12.02
C MET A 114 9.62 -4.28 13.45
N LYS A 115 8.75 -5.23 13.83
CA LYS A 115 8.81 -5.87 15.16
C LYS A 115 10.08 -6.69 15.37
N THR A 116 10.56 -7.36 14.33
CA THR A 116 11.82 -8.12 14.37
C THR A 116 13.03 -7.21 14.51
N LEU A 117 13.03 -6.04 13.87
CA LEU A 117 14.09 -5.03 14.03
C LEU A 117 14.05 -4.32 15.38
N GLY A 118 12.86 -4.13 15.98
CA GLY A 118 12.68 -3.45 17.26
C GLY A 118 13.02 -4.29 18.50
N GLY A 119 13.51 -5.53 18.34
CA GLY A 119 13.94 -6.39 19.45
C GLY A 119 12.82 -6.94 20.34
N ASN A 120 11.54 -6.71 20.00
CA ASN A 120 10.40 -7.11 20.81
C ASN A 120 9.32 -7.78 19.94
N ALA A 121 9.66 -8.95 19.40
CA ALA A 121 8.80 -9.75 18.51
C ALA A 121 7.43 -10.12 19.13
N ALA A 122 7.32 -10.08 20.46
CA ALA A 122 6.11 -10.42 21.21
C ALA A 122 5.07 -9.29 21.31
N SER A 123 5.35 -8.06 20.84
CA SER A 123 4.37 -6.97 20.97
C SER A 123 3.22 -7.08 19.96
N GLY A 124 1.99 -6.81 20.41
CA GLY A 124 0.81 -6.77 19.53
C GLY A 124 0.85 -5.64 18.50
N VAL A 125 1.57 -4.55 18.80
CA VAL A 125 1.62 -3.31 18.01
C VAL A 125 3.06 -2.94 17.66
N VAL A 126 3.30 -2.46 16.45
CA VAL A 126 4.60 -1.90 16.04
C VAL A 126 4.79 -0.56 16.73
N TYR A 127 5.83 -0.42 17.55
CA TYR A 127 6.17 0.86 18.13
C TYR A 127 7.03 1.67 17.16
N ALA A 128 6.77 2.98 17.05
CA ALA A 128 7.64 3.93 16.37
C ALA A 128 8.94 4.20 17.17
N THR A 129 9.25 3.39 18.19
CA THR A 129 10.37 3.60 19.11
C THR A 129 11.73 3.54 18.43
N ALA A 130 11.87 2.90 17.26
CA ALA A 130 13.14 2.93 16.52
C ALA A 130 13.51 4.33 15.98
N MET A 131 12.58 5.30 15.95
CA MET A 131 12.91 6.72 15.70
C MET A 131 13.38 7.47 16.96
N TYR A 132 13.00 7.00 18.16
CA TYR A 132 13.30 7.66 19.44
C TYR A 132 14.43 7.03 20.22
N SER A 133 14.86 5.82 19.84
CA SER A 133 15.95 5.07 20.47
C SER A 133 17.23 4.99 19.61
N ALA A 134 17.31 5.80 18.55
CA ALA A 134 18.48 5.93 17.69
C ALA A 134 19.44 7.01 18.18
#